data_AF-A0AAE2EJ54-F1
#
_entry.id   AF-A0AAE2EJ54-F1
#
_cell.length_a   1.000
_cell.length_b   1.000
_cell.length_c   1.000
_cell.angle_alpha   90.00
_cell.angle_beta   90.00
_cell.angle_gamma   90.00
#
_symmetry.space_group_name_H-M   'P 1'
#
loop_
_entity.id
_entity.type
_entity.pdbx_description
1 polymer ?
#
loop_
_entity_poly.entity_id
_entity_poly.type
_entity_poly.pdbx_seq_one_letter_code
_entity_poly.pdbx_strand_id
1 'polypeptide(L)' 'MAIPKDILKIPRLSSTRVKTTSKEGIYNVIQRTSIRKNGKIIPVEKGVIGKIINGVFQSIEKQTYEVDIKSYGHLH' A
#
# COMPACT_ATOMS: atom_id res chain seq x y z
N MET A 1 0.44 -18.83 6.56
CA MET A 1 -0.59 -18.75 7.62
C MET A 1 -1.87 -18.22 7.02
N ALA A 2 -3.01 -18.80 7.38
CA ALA A 2 -4.30 -18.26 6.98
C ALA A 2 -4.55 -16.94 7.74
N ILE A 3 -5.08 -15.94 7.05
CA ILE A 3 -5.48 -14.68 7.68
C ILE A 3 -6.89 -14.87 8.24
N PRO A 4 -7.14 -14.60 9.54
CA PRO A 4 -8.46 -14.73 10.12
C PRO A 4 -9.51 -13.89 9.37
N LYS A 5 -10.74 -14.41 9.25
CA LYS A 5 -11.83 -13.74 8.52
C LYS A 5 -12.16 -12.36 9.09
N ASP A 6 -12.05 -12.20 10.40
CA ASP A 6 -12.35 -10.93 11.06
C ASP A 6 -11.34 -9.84 10.69
N ILE A 7 -10.07 -10.22 10.52
CA ILE A 7 -9.03 -9.32 10.00
C ILE A 7 -9.35 -8.88 8.57
N LEU A 8 -9.86 -9.78 7.73
CA LEU A 8 -10.23 -9.47 6.34
C LEU A 8 -11.43 -8.52 6.26
N LYS A 9 -12.31 -8.48 7.27
CA LYS A 9 -13.49 -7.61 7.34
C LYS A 9 -13.20 -6.20 7.86
N ILE A 10 -12.01 -5.94 8.43
CA ILE A 10 -11.66 -4.61 8.97
C ILE A 10 -11.77 -3.54 7.88
N PRO A 11 -12.53 -2.45 8.12
CA PRO A 11 -12.65 -1.34 7.20
C PRO A 11 -11.29 -0.76 6.82
N ARG A 12 -11.08 -0.56 5.52
CA ARG A 12 -9.83 -0.04 4.94
C ARG A 12 -10.11 0.44 3.52
N LEU A 13 -9.13 1.11 2.93
CA LEU A 13 -9.18 1.54 1.52
C LEU A 13 -9.48 0.36 0.58
N SER A 14 -10.27 0.64 -0.46
CA SER A 14 -10.61 -0.32 -1.51
C SER A 14 -9.37 -0.76 -2.29
N SER A 15 -9.46 -1.91 -2.96
CA SER A 15 -8.37 -2.45 -3.79
C SER A 15 -7.08 -2.71 -2.99
N THR A 16 -7.22 -3.12 -1.74
CA THR A 16 -6.11 -3.50 -0.88
C THR A 16 -6.03 -5.02 -0.69
N ARG A 17 -4.86 -5.53 -0.34
CA ARG A 17 -4.64 -6.92 0.04
C ARG A 17 -3.95 -6.97 1.39
N VAL A 18 -4.45 -7.85 2.26
CA VAL A 18 -3.84 -8.11 3.56
C VAL A 18 -2.82 -9.25 3.41
N LYS A 19 -1.63 -9.09 3.98
CA LYS A 19 -0.61 -10.13 4.07
C LYS A 19 -0.13 -10.29 5.51
N THR A 20 0.19 -11.52 5.89
CA THR A 20 0.78 -11.83 7.20
C THR A 20 2.19 -11.26 7.31
N THR A 21 2.60 -10.90 8.51
CA THR A 21 3.99 -10.59 8.84
C THR A 21 4.58 -11.71 9.69
N SER A 22 5.88 -11.64 10.01
CA SER A 22 6.53 -12.58 10.94
C SER A 22 6.01 -12.46 12.38
N LYS A 23 5.30 -11.37 12.71
CA LYS A 23 4.72 -11.12 14.04
C LYS A 23 3.23 -11.45 14.03
N GLU A 24 2.82 -12.28 14.97
CA GLU A 24 1.41 -12.60 15.17
C GLU A 24 0.60 -11.34 15.53
N GLY A 25 -0.64 -11.26 15.05
CA GLY A 25 -1.50 -10.09 15.26
C GLY A 25 -1.15 -8.85 14.43
N ILE A 26 -0.08 -8.89 13.64
CA ILE A 26 0.33 -7.79 12.75
C ILE A 26 0.21 -8.22 11.28
N TYR A 27 -0.56 -7.45 10.53
CA TYR A 27 -0.79 -7.68 9.10
C TYR A 27 -0.47 -6.45 8.28
N ASN A 28 0.19 -6.62 7.14
CA ASN A 28 0.44 -5.54 6.19
C ASN A 28 -0.79 -5.35 5.29
N VAL A 29 -1.18 -4.10 5.07
CA VAL A 29 -2.19 -3.72 4.08
C VAL A 29 -1.48 -3.11 2.88
N ILE A 30 -1.62 -3.77 1.74
CA ILE A 30 -0.90 -3.45 0.50
C ILE A 30 -1.89 -2.89 -0.50
N GLN A 31 -1.61 -1.72 -1.07
CA GLN A 31 -2.40 -1.17 -2.16
C GLN A 31 -2.15 -1.97 -3.43
N ARG A 32 -3.23 -2.34 -4.12
CA ARG A 32 -3.17 -2.92 -5.46
C ARG A 32 -3.66 -1.92 -6.48
N THR A 33 -3.06 -1.99 -7.65
CA THR A 33 -3.53 -1.36 -8.87
C THR A 33 -3.50 -2.41 -9.99
N SER A 34 -3.88 -2.03 -11.19
CA SER A 34 -3.77 -2.88 -12.37
C SER A 34 -2.99 -2.15 -13.46
N ILE A 35 -2.13 -2.90 -14.15
CA ILE A 35 -1.40 -2.41 -15.33
C ILE A 35 -1.84 -3.21 -16.55
N ARG A 36 -1.79 -2.59 -17.73
CA ARG A 36 -1.95 -3.31 -19.00
C ARG A 36 -0.57 -3.81 -19.45
N LYS A 37 -0.45 -5.11 -19.66
CA LYS A 37 0.76 -5.74 -20.21
C LYS A 37 0.33 -6.79 -21.24
N ASN A 38 0.84 -6.67 -22.46
CA ASN A 38 0.53 -7.56 -23.59
C ASN A 38 -0.99 -7.75 -23.80
N GLY A 39 -1.74 -6.65 -23.80
CA GLY A 39 -3.21 -6.66 -23.99
C GLY A 39 -4.02 -7.19 -22.79
N LYS A 40 -3.39 -7.64 -21.71
CA LYS A 40 -4.07 -8.16 -20.51
C LYS A 40 -3.95 -7.20 -19.33
N ILE A 41 -5.00 -7.13 -18.52
CA ILE A 41 -5.00 -6.40 -17.24
C ILE A 41 -4.41 -7.30 -16.16
N ILE A 42 -3.27 -6.90 -15.61
CA ILE A 42 -2.57 -7.65 -14.56
C ILE A 42 -2.58 -6.82 -13.28
N PRO A 43 -3.09 -7.38 -12.16
CA PRO A 43 -3.04 -6.67 -10.90
C PRO A 43 -1.61 -6.69 -10.33
N VAL A 44 -1.15 -5.53 -9.86
CA VAL A 44 0.17 -5.33 -9.28
C VAL A 44 0.07 -4.68 -7.91
N GLU A 45 1.04 -4.97 -7.06
CA GLU A 45 1.15 -4.38 -5.72
C GLU A 45 1.95 -3.07 -5.82
N LYS A 46 1.38 -1.95 -5.35
CA LYS A 46 2.01 -0.62 -5.41
C LYS A 46 2.88 -0.32 -4.19
N GLY A 47 2.57 -0.96 -3.06
CA GLY A 47 3.30 -0.79 -1.79
C GLY A 47 2.42 -0.99 -0.57
N VAL A 48 3.05 -1.05 0.60
CA VAL A 48 2.36 -1.09 1.90
C VAL A 48 1.83 0.31 2.21
N ILE A 49 0.54 0.42 2.53
CA ILE A 49 -0.11 1.69 2.87
C ILE A 49 -0.51 1.78 4.34
N GLY A 50 -0.35 0.69 5.08
CA GLY A 50 -0.76 0.60 6.47
C GLY A 50 -0.58 -0.80 7.02
N LYS A 51 -0.89 -0.93 8.30
CA LYS A 51 -0.87 -2.19 9.03
C LYS A 51 -2.17 -2.36 9.80
N ILE A 52 -2.58 -3.60 10.00
CA ILE A 52 -3.59 -3.94 10.99
C ILE A 52 -2.84 -4.43 12.22
N ILE A 53 -3.06 -3.77 13.35
CA ILE A 53 -2.47 -4.10 14.64
C ILE A 53 -3.62 -4.21 15.63
N ASN A 54 -3.75 -5.36 16.30
CA ASN A 54 -4.80 -5.63 17.29
C ASN A 54 -6.22 -5.34 16.75
N GLY A 55 -6.47 -5.67 15.48
CA GLY A 55 -7.78 -5.48 14.85
C GLY A 55 -8.08 -4.06 14.37
N VAL A 56 -7.14 -3.13 14.47
CA VAL A 56 -7.30 -1.73 14.01
C VAL A 56 -6.37 -1.45 12.84
N PHE A 57 -6.90 -0.87 11.77
CA PHE A 57 -6.10 -0.40 10.64
C PHE A 57 -5.41 0.92 10.97
N GLN A 58 -4.10 0.98 10.78
CA GLN A 58 -3.25 2.14 10.94
C GLN A 58 -2.58 2.45 9.60
N SER A 59 -2.84 3.63 9.02
CA SER A 59 -2.19 4.07 7.79
C SER A 59 -0.73 4.47 8.03
N ILE A 60 0.13 4.23 7.05
CA ILE A 60 1.47 4.82 7.04
C ILE A 60 1.32 6.28 6.58
N GLU A 61 1.74 7.22 7.41
CA GLU A 61 1.82 8.62 7.00
C GLU A 61 2.82 8.77 5.85
N LYS A 62 2.40 9.49 4.80
CA LYS A 62 3.33 9.86 3.74
C LYS A 62 4.29 10.90 4.31
N GLN A 63 5.57 10.55 4.41
CA GLN A 63 6.61 11.54 4.65
C GLN A 63 6.66 12.49 3.44
N THR A 64 6.29 13.75 3.65
CA THR A 64 6.50 14.82 2.68
C THR A 64 7.92 15.32 2.83
N TYR A 65 8.71 15.24 1.77
CA TYR A 65 10.05 15.83 1.71
C TYR A 65 9.97 17.12 0.89
N GLU A 66 10.65 18.17 1.35
CA GLU A 66 10.89 19.36 0.54
C GLU A 66 11.85 18.98 -0.59
N VAL A 67 11.40 19.15 -1.83
CA VAL A 67 12.24 18.96 -3.03
C VAL A 67 12.70 20.32 -3.49
N ASP A 68 14.00 20.59 -3.42
CA ASP A 68 14.61 21.74 -4.08
C ASP A 68 14.68 21.46 -5.59
N ILE A 69 13.68 21.94 -6.33
CA ILE A 69 13.61 21.79 -7.79
C ILE A 69 14.45 22.91 -8.41
N LYS A 70 15.73 22.61 -8.69
CA LYS A 70 16.60 23.53 -9.42
C LYS A 70 16.22 23.56 -10.90
N SER A 71 15.83 24.73 -11.37
CA SER A 71 15.46 24.98 -12.77
C SER A 71 16.72 25.29 -13.58
N TYR A 72 17.25 24.32 -14.31
CA TYR A 72 18.39 24.53 -15.22
C TYR A 72 17.89 24.82 -16.64
N GLY A 73 17.74 26.09 -16.98
CA GLY A 73 17.41 26.51 -18.34
C GLY A 73 16.72 27.87 -18.42
N HIS A 74 17.51 28.95 -18.41
CA HIS A 74 17.19 30.13 -19.20
C HIS A 74 18.24 30.18 -20.30
N LEU A 75 17.93 29.58 -21.45
CA LEU A 75 18.66 29.85 -22.68
C LEU A 75 18.10 31.17 -23.21
N HIS A 76 18.91 32.22 -23.09
CA HIS A 76 18.67 33.54 -23.67
C HIS A 76 19.07 33.57 -25.14
#